data_AF-A0A2S5M3S2-F1
#
_entry.id   AF-A0A2S5M3S2-F1
#
_cell.length_a   1.000
_cell.length_b   1.000
_cell.length_c   1.000
_cell.angle_alpha   90.00
_cell.angle_beta   90.00
_cell.angle_gamma   90.00
#
_symmetry.space_group_name_H-M   'P 1'
#
loop_
_entity.id
_entity.type
_entity.pdbx_description
1 polymer ?
#
loop_
_entity_poly.entity_id
_entity_poly.type
_entity_poly.pdbx_seq_one_letter_code
_entity_poly.pdbx_strand_id
1 'polypeptide(L)'
;FQWPRIEAGLDHAFSFEQERRALDCDVHVETRGEIALALTDGTTFPLTAIADRIEVDREGHAYVFDYKTGAPPSKKQVKAGWSPQLTLEAAMIEAGAFEKIGPRPVSGAAYIGLRKGGETHWLEWKDTRFADVVAAHRAQLEELLSQFRDESTPYASRPHPAFMSDIGDYDHLARVKEWMRGGGETA
;
A
#
# COMPACT_ATOMS: atom_id res chain seq x y z
N PHE A 1 12.98 23.83 14.02
CA PHE A 1 12.13 23.32 15.12
C PHE A 1 10.83 22.82 14.51
N GLN A 2 10.45 21.55 14.72
CA GLN A 2 9.31 20.92 14.02
C GLN A 2 8.01 20.89 14.84
N TRP A 3 8.04 21.33 16.10
CA TRP A 3 6.93 21.20 17.06
C TRP A 3 5.57 21.70 16.56
N PRO A 4 5.43 22.92 15.98
CA PRO A 4 4.13 23.39 15.51
C PRO A 4 3.55 22.55 14.35
N ARG A 5 4.42 21.89 13.57
CA ARG A 5 3.99 21.02 12.46
C ARG A 5 3.55 19.64 12.95
N ILE A 6 4.10 19.19 14.07
CA ILE A 6 3.69 17.95 14.73
C ILE A 6 2.31 18.17 15.38
N GLU A 7 2.14 19.26 16.12
CA GLU A 7 0.85 19.64 16.71
C GLU A 7 -0.25 19.71 15.64
N ALA A 8 0.00 20.44 14.54
CA ALA A 8 -0.98 20.53 13.46
C ALA A 8 -1.30 19.17 12.81
N GLY A 9 -0.32 18.26 12.69
CA GLY A 9 -0.56 16.90 12.21
C GLY A 9 -1.42 16.06 13.16
N LEU A 10 -1.23 16.23 14.48
CA LEU A 10 -2.06 15.59 15.50
C LEU A 10 -3.47 16.17 15.52
N ASP A 11 -3.62 17.50 15.39
CA ASP A 11 -4.92 18.16 15.29
C ASP A 11 -5.71 17.63 14.08
N HIS A 12 -5.04 17.43 12.95
CA HIS A 12 -5.65 16.79 11.77
C HIS A 12 -6.13 15.37 12.07
N ALA A 13 -5.29 14.54 12.69
CA ALA A 13 -5.66 13.18 13.07
C ALA A 13 -6.83 13.15 14.08
N PHE A 14 -6.89 14.09 15.03
CA PHE A 14 -8.02 14.21 15.95
C PHE A 14 -9.29 14.70 15.27
N SER A 15 -9.20 15.61 14.29
CA SER A 15 -10.37 16.03 13.48
C SER A 15 -10.91 14.84 12.68
N PHE A 16 -10.02 14.14 11.99
CA PHE A 16 -10.37 12.92 11.25
C PHE A 16 -11.03 11.89 12.16
N GLU A 17 -10.49 11.64 13.35
CA GLU A 17 -11.07 10.70 14.31
C GLU A 17 -12.48 11.10 14.76
N GLN A 18 -12.71 12.38 15.05
CA GLN A 18 -14.02 12.89 15.43
C GLN A 18 -15.03 12.74 14.29
N GLU A 19 -14.64 13.07 13.06
CA GLU A 19 -15.47 12.93 11.86
C GLU A 19 -15.84 11.45 11.62
N ARG A 20 -14.87 10.53 11.72
CA ARG A 20 -15.13 9.09 11.54
C ARG A 20 -16.00 8.52 12.65
N ARG A 21 -15.79 8.89 13.91
CA ARG A 21 -16.63 8.42 15.03
C ARG A 21 -18.09 8.84 14.90
N ALA A 22 -18.37 9.98 14.27
CA ALA A 22 -19.74 10.42 14.01
C ALA A 22 -20.50 9.50 13.02
N LEU A 23 -19.79 8.67 12.26
CA LEU A 23 -20.38 7.72 11.30
C LEU A 23 -20.86 6.41 11.94
N ASP A 24 -20.55 6.17 13.21
CA ASP A 24 -20.93 4.97 13.97
C ASP A 24 -20.49 3.66 13.28
N CYS A 25 -19.23 3.62 12.86
CA CYS A 25 -18.57 2.41 12.35
C CYS A 25 -18.04 1.53 13.49
N ASP A 26 -18.00 0.21 13.28
CA ASP A 26 -17.17 -0.68 14.10
C ASP A 26 -15.70 -0.45 13.72
N VAL A 27 -14.83 -0.30 14.72
CA VAL A 27 -13.43 0.11 14.51
C VAL A 27 -12.49 -0.97 15.03
N HIS A 28 -11.70 -1.53 14.13
CA HIS A 28 -10.67 -2.50 14.43
C HIS A 28 -9.29 -1.87 14.19
N VAL A 29 -8.45 -1.84 15.21
CA VAL A 29 -7.08 -1.29 15.12
C VAL A 29 -6.05 -2.40 15.23
N GLU A 30 -4.88 -2.22 14.60
CA GLU A 30 -3.74 -3.15 14.68
C GLU A 30 -4.17 -4.62 14.43
N THR A 31 -4.98 -4.82 13.39
CA THR A 31 -5.64 -6.11 13.16
C THR A 31 -4.81 -6.96 12.23
N ARG A 32 -4.40 -8.14 12.70
CA ARG A 32 -3.66 -9.12 11.90
C ARG A 32 -4.61 -9.88 10.96
N GLY A 33 -4.19 -10.08 9.72
CA GLY A 33 -4.85 -10.94 8.75
C GLY A 33 -3.84 -11.80 7.97
N GLU A 34 -4.31 -12.94 7.47
CA GLU A 34 -3.51 -13.89 6.69
C GLU A 34 -4.36 -14.59 5.61
N ILE A 35 -3.86 -14.68 4.38
CA ILE A 35 -4.44 -15.52 3.32
C ILE A 35 -3.37 -16.36 2.65
N ALA A 36 -3.76 -17.54 2.17
CA ALA A 36 -2.94 -18.34 1.27
C ALA A 36 -3.23 -17.97 -0.18
N LEU A 37 -2.23 -17.47 -0.90
CA LEU A 37 -2.29 -17.25 -2.34
C LEU A 37 -1.85 -18.53 -3.06
N ALA A 38 -2.69 -19.07 -3.94
CA ALA A 38 -2.28 -20.18 -4.80
C ALA A 38 -1.42 -19.66 -5.96
N LEU A 39 -0.27 -20.31 -6.20
CA LEU A 39 0.65 -19.96 -7.28
C LEU A 39 0.54 -20.95 -8.46
N THR A 40 1.08 -20.58 -9.61
CA THR A 40 0.97 -21.37 -10.86
C THR A 40 1.62 -22.74 -10.80
N ASP A 41 2.61 -22.95 -9.93
CA ASP A 41 3.27 -24.25 -9.70
C ASP A 41 2.50 -25.16 -8.72
N GLY A 42 1.31 -24.73 -8.27
CA GLY A 42 0.47 -25.45 -7.31
C GLY A 42 0.88 -25.26 -5.86
N THR A 43 1.92 -24.48 -5.56
CA THR A 43 2.28 -24.12 -4.19
C THR A 43 1.42 -22.97 -3.67
N THR A 44 1.49 -22.74 -2.35
CA THR A 44 0.78 -21.65 -1.68
C THR A 44 1.76 -20.68 -1.04
N PHE A 45 1.52 -19.39 -1.19
CA PHE A 45 2.27 -18.32 -0.54
C PHE A 45 1.42 -17.67 0.57
N PRO A 46 1.87 -17.67 1.83
CA PRO A 46 1.17 -16.98 2.91
C PRO A 46 1.39 -15.46 2.82
N LEU A 47 0.35 -14.72 2.46
CA LEU A 47 0.33 -13.27 2.56
C LEU A 47 -0.23 -12.86 3.92
N THR A 48 0.56 -12.13 4.70
CA THR A 48 0.16 -11.62 6.03
C THR A 48 0.20 -10.11 6.06
N ALA A 49 -0.66 -9.51 6.87
CA ALA A 49 -0.71 -8.07 7.10
C ALA A 49 -1.11 -7.77 8.54
N ILE A 50 -0.74 -6.58 9.01
CA ILE A 50 -1.31 -5.94 10.19
C ILE A 50 -1.84 -4.61 9.69
N ALA A 51 -3.16 -4.48 9.61
CA ALA A 51 -3.79 -3.24 9.20
C ALA A 51 -3.85 -2.28 10.41
N ASP A 52 -3.35 -1.06 10.24
CA ASP A 52 -3.39 -0.01 11.28
C ASP A 52 -4.83 0.20 11.77
N ARG A 53 -5.77 0.33 10.82
CA ARG A 53 -7.20 0.52 11.10
C ARG A 53 -8.08 0.03 9.98
N ILE A 54 -9.07 -0.79 10.34
CA ILE A 54 -10.20 -1.17 9.49
C ILE A 54 -11.48 -0.71 10.18
N GLU A 55 -12.34 -0.05 9.43
CA GLU A 55 -13.68 0.32 9.88
C GLU A 55 -14.73 -0.43 9.09
N VAL A 56 -15.81 -0.84 9.75
CA VAL A 56 -16.98 -1.45 9.10
C VAL A 56 -18.20 -0.57 9.38
N ASP A 57 -18.84 -0.07 8.33
CA ASP A 57 -20.05 0.74 8.46
C ASP A 57 -21.29 -0.11 8.78
N ARG A 58 -22.43 0.57 9.02
CA ARG A 58 -23.71 -0.09 9.32
C ARG A 58 -24.28 -0.92 8.16
N GLU A 59 -23.84 -0.66 6.93
CA GLU A 59 -24.22 -1.43 5.74
C GLU A 59 -23.30 -2.65 5.55
N GLY A 60 -22.22 -2.76 6.35
CA GLY A 60 -21.26 -3.83 6.30
C GLY A 60 -20.12 -3.61 5.30
N HIS A 61 -19.94 -2.39 4.77
CA HIS A 61 -18.79 -2.06 3.94
C HIS A 61 -17.58 -1.72 4.80
N ALA A 62 -16.41 -2.21 4.37
CA ALA A 62 -15.15 -1.95 5.03
C ALA A 62 -14.43 -0.72 4.44
N TYR A 63 -13.68 -0.02 5.28
CA TYR A 63 -12.76 1.05 4.93
C TYR A 63 -11.41 0.82 5.59
N VAL A 64 -10.32 1.03 4.86
CA VAL A 64 -8.95 0.79 5.36
C VAL A 64 -8.19 2.11 5.52
N PHE A 65 -7.57 2.31 6.66
CA PHE A 65 -6.79 3.51 6.95
C PHE A 65 -5.40 3.15 7.45
N ASP A 66 -4.39 3.89 6.98
CA ASP A 66 -2.99 3.74 7.40
C ASP A 66 -2.40 5.11 7.76
N TYR A 67 -1.73 5.20 8.90
CA TYR A 67 -1.18 6.45 9.41
C TYR A 67 0.28 6.60 8.98
N LYS A 68 0.59 7.71 8.28
CA LYS A 68 1.96 7.99 7.81
C LYS A 68 2.57 9.20 8.50
N THR A 69 3.71 8.99 9.15
CA THR A 69 4.59 10.07 9.64
C THR A 69 5.41 10.70 8.49
N GLY A 70 5.63 9.95 7.41
CA GLY A 70 6.22 10.41 6.16
C GLY A 70 5.21 11.10 5.23
N ALA A 71 5.63 11.35 3.99
CA ALA A 71 4.68 11.76 2.95
C ALA A 71 3.89 10.52 2.49
N PRO A 72 2.54 10.56 2.48
CA PRO A 72 1.76 9.50 1.87
C PRO A 72 2.13 9.28 0.40
N PRO A 73 2.05 8.05 -0.12
CA PRO A 73 2.25 7.81 -1.54
C PRO A 73 1.17 8.51 -2.37
N SER A 74 1.55 9.07 -3.52
CA SER A 74 0.58 9.71 -4.41
C SER A 74 -0.37 8.68 -5.03
N LYS A 75 -1.58 9.10 -5.41
CA LYS A 75 -2.57 8.21 -6.05
C LYS A 75 -2.03 7.56 -7.34
N LYS A 76 -1.11 8.24 -8.03
CA LYS A 76 -0.45 7.73 -9.24
C LYS A 76 0.53 6.60 -8.90
N GLN A 77 1.32 6.76 -7.83
CA GLN A 77 2.25 5.71 -7.37
C GLN A 77 1.49 4.48 -6.88
N VAL A 78 0.40 4.70 -6.12
CA VAL A 78 -0.47 3.59 -5.69
C VAL A 78 -1.04 2.89 -6.91
N LYS A 79 -1.71 3.59 -7.83
CA LYS A 79 -2.30 2.99 -9.06
C LYS A 79 -1.29 2.26 -9.95
N ALA A 80 -0.01 2.64 -9.91
CA ALA A 80 1.06 1.98 -10.64
C ALA A 80 1.60 0.73 -9.93
N GLY A 81 1.05 0.32 -8.79
CA GLY A 81 1.50 -0.83 -8.01
C GLY A 81 2.75 -0.56 -7.18
N TRP A 82 3.24 0.68 -7.07
CA TRP A 82 4.48 0.98 -6.32
C TRP A 82 4.27 1.09 -4.81
N SER A 83 3.03 1.24 -4.37
CA SER A 83 2.66 1.24 -2.95
C SER A 83 1.32 0.54 -2.77
N PRO A 84 1.26 -0.79 -3.01
CA PRO A 84 0.00 -1.52 -3.06
C PRO A 84 -0.51 -1.94 -1.68
N GLN A 85 0.04 -1.40 -0.59
CA GLN A 85 -0.27 -1.80 0.80
C GLN A 85 -1.78 -1.78 1.08
N LEU A 86 -2.43 -0.60 1.01
CA LEU A 86 -3.86 -0.47 1.31
C LEU A 86 -4.76 -1.25 0.36
N THR A 87 -4.36 -1.38 -0.91
CA THR A 87 -5.11 -2.16 -1.91
C THR A 87 -4.98 -3.67 -1.69
N LEU A 88 -3.85 -4.16 -1.17
CA LEU A 88 -3.66 -5.56 -0.83
C LEU A 88 -4.37 -5.88 0.50
N GLU A 89 -4.33 -4.99 1.48
CA GLU A 89 -5.15 -5.11 2.70
C GLU A 89 -6.65 -5.15 2.36
N ALA A 90 -7.11 -4.31 1.42
CA ALA A 90 -8.47 -4.36 0.92
C ALA A 90 -8.80 -5.72 0.28
N ALA A 91 -7.94 -6.23 -0.61
CA ALA A 91 -8.12 -7.55 -1.22
C ALA A 91 -8.14 -8.68 -0.17
N MET A 92 -7.33 -8.55 0.89
CA MET A 92 -7.31 -9.47 2.02
C MET A 92 -8.62 -9.42 2.82
N ILE A 93 -9.20 -8.23 3.06
CA ILE A 93 -10.52 -8.10 3.69
C ILE A 93 -11.59 -8.78 2.85
N GLU A 94 -11.61 -8.54 1.53
CA GLU A 94 -12.57 -9.18 0.62
C GLU A 94 -12.45 -10.71 0.62
N ALA A 95 -11.23 -11.22 0.78
CA ALA A 95 -10.93 -12.65 0.90
C ALA A 95 -11.17 -13.24 2.30
N GLY A 96 -11.54 -12.43 3.30
CA GLY A 96 -11.77 -12.89 4.67
C GLY A 96 -10.50 -13.17 5.48
N ALA A 97 -9.38 -12.51 5.16
CA ALA A 97 -8.09 -12.69 5.84
C ALA A 97 -8.12 -12.32 7.33
N PHE A 98 -9.00 -11.40 7.71
CA PHE A 98 -9.08 -10.83 9.04
C PHE A 98 -10.23 -11.49 9.79
N GLU A 99 -9.94 -12.55 10.55
CA GLU A 99 -10.93 -13.44 11.18
C GLU A 99 -12.00 -12.69 11.98
N LYS A 100 -11.60 -11.65 12.73
CA LYS A 100 -12.51 -10.84 13.56
C LYS A 100 -13.51 -10.00 12.76
N ILE A 101 -13.20 -9.72 11.50
CA ILE A 101 -13.95 -8.82 10.60
C ILE A 101 -14.82 -9.64 9.63
N GLY A 102 -14.29 -10.78 9.20
CA GLY A 102 -14.87 -11.62 8.15
C GLY A 102 -14.76 -10.98 6.76
N PRO A 103 -15.22 -11.68 5.70
CA PRO A 103 -15.22 -11.14 4.35
C PRO A 103 -16.21 -9.99 4.21
N ARG A 104 -15.74 -8.84 3.71
CA ARG A 104 -16.54 -7.62 3.50
C ARG A 104 -16.20 -6.97 2.17
N PRO A 105 -17.16 -6.34 1.47
CA PRO A 105 -16.84 -5.45 0.36
C PRO A 105 -16.08 -4.22 0.90
N VAL A 106 -15.02 -3.79 0.22
CA VAL A 106 -14.23 -2.62 0.63
C VAL A 106 -14.61 -1.42 -0.21
N SER A 107 -15.17 -0.40 0.43
CA SER A 107 -15.69 0.80 -0.24
C SER A 107 -14.66 1.91 -0.40
N GLY A 108 -13.54 1.86 0.34
CA GLY A 108 -12.46 2.81 0.14
C GLY A 108 -11.28 2.61 1.09
N ALA A 109 -10.21 3.33 0.80
CA ALA A 109 -9.05 3.38 1.67
C ALA A 109 -8.38 4.75 1.61
N ALA A 110 -7.72 5.16 2.70
CA ALA A 110 -7.00 6.42 2.76
C ALA A 110 -5.74 6.35 3.62
N TYR A 111 -4.74 7.13 3.24
CA TYR A 111 -3.60 7.42 4.11
C TYR A 111 -3.89 8.66 4.97
N ILE A 112 -3.60 8.56 6.25
CA ILE A 112 -3.70 9.67 7.21
C ILE A 112 -2.29 10.21 7.46
N GLY A 113 -1.91 11.22 6.69
CA GLY A 113 -0.62 11.89 6.81
C GLY A 113 -0.58 12.78 8.05
N LEU A 114 0.51 12.70 8.82
CA LEU A 114 0.78 13.58 9.96
C LEU A 114 1.78 14.70 9.64
N ARG A 115 2.37 14.68 8.44
CA ARG A 115 3.40 15.64 8.03
C ARG A 115 2.77 16.93 7.51
N LYS A 116 3.51 18.06 7.62
CA LYS A 116 3.16 19.38 7.04
C LYS A 116 1.76 19.91 7.44
N GLY A 117 1.29 19.58 8.64
CA GLY A 117 -0.03 20.02 9.13
C GLY A 117 -1.14 19.00 8.95
N GLY A 118 -0.81 17.80 8.46
CA GLY A 118 -1.72 16.69 8.30
C GLY A 118 -2.52 16.75 7.00
N GLU A 119 -2.79 15.58 6.43
CA GLU A 119 -3.64 15.45 5.24
C GLU A 119 -4.28 14.06 5.20
N THR A 120 -5.53 13.98 4.77
CA THR A 120 -6.21 12.71 4.49
C THR A 120 -6.21 12.47 2.99
N HIS A 121 -5.53 11.41 2.56
CA HIS A 121 -5.31 11.10 1.16
C HIS A 121 -6.12 9.86 0.74
N TRP A 122 -7.36 10.10 0.32
CA TRP A 122 -8.27 9.07 -0.18
C TRP A 122 -7.83 8.51 -1.54
N LEU A 123 -7.86 7.18 -1.67
CA LEU A 123 -7.51 6.44 -2.88
C LEU A 123 -8.67 6.41 -3.88
N GLU A 124 -8.88 7.55 -4.53
CA GLU A 124 -9.92 7.77 -5.53
C GLU A 124 -9.34 8.31 -6.84
N TRP A 125 -9.80 7.76 -7.96
CA TRP A 125 -9.37 8.14 -9.31
C TRP A 125 -10.57 8.51 -10.19
N LYS A 126 -10.33 9.39 -11.17
CA LYS A 126 -11.38 9.83 -12.11
C LYS A 126 -11.69 8.79 -13.18
N ASP A 127 -10.72 7.94 -13.49
CA ASP A 127 -10.70 7.05 -14.65
C ASP A 127 -10.74 5.55 -14.30
N THR A 128 -10.79 5.21 -13.01
CA THR A 128 -10.87 3.82 -12.55
C THR A 128 -11.51 3.75 -11.16
N ARG A 129 -12.18 2.64 -10.85
CA ARG A 129 -12.79 2.43 -9.53
C ARG A 129 -11.76 1.83 -8.58
N PHE A 130 -11.92 2.09 -7.28
CA PHE A 130 -11.07 1.51 -6.25
C PHE A 130 -11.00 -0.02 -6.31
N ALA A 131 -12.16 -0.68 -6.44
CA ALA A 131 -12.25 -2.14 -6.55
C ALA A 131 -11.46 -2.71 -7.76
N ASP A 132 -11.41 -1.98 -8.89
CA ASP A 132 -10.67 -2.43 -10.06
C ASP A 132 -9.16 -2.39 -9.81
N VAL A 133 -8.68 -1.39 -9.06
CA VAL A 133 -7.26 -1.27 -8.65
C VAL A 133 -6.90 -2.35 -7.61
N VAL A 134 -7.78 -2.63 -6.65
CA VAL A 134 -7.63 -3.72 -5.67
C VAL A 134 -7.46 -5.07 -6.37
N ALA A 135 -8.38 -5.39 -7.30
CA ALA A 135 -8.31 -6.62 -8.07
C ALA A 135 -7.03 -6.72 -8.92
N ALA A 136 -6.65 -5.62 -9.58
CA ALA A 136 -5.44 -5.57 -10.40
C ALA A 136 -4.16 -5.80 -9.56
N HIS A 137 -4.02 -5.13 -8.42
CA HIS A 137 -2.82 -5.30 -7.58
C HIS A 137 -2.73 -6.69 -6.98
N ARG A 138 -3.85 -7.31 -6.59
CA ARG A 138 -3.84 -8.71 -6.15
C ARG A 138 -3.35 -9.63 -7.27
N ALA A 139 -3.90 -9.51 -8.48
CA ALA A 139 -3.49 -10.31 -9.62
C ALA A 139 -2.01 -10.11 -9.98
N GLN A 140 -1.54 -8.86 -9.97
CA GLN A 140 -0.12 -8.53 -10.21
C GLN A 140 0.81 -9.12 -9.15
N LEU A 141 0.39 -9.14 -7.87
CA LEU A 141 1.16 -9.80 -6.82
C LEU A 141 1.24 -11.31 -7.05
N GLU A 142 0.12 -11.97 -7.37
CA GLU A 142 0.07 -13.41 -7.67
C GLU A 142 0.95 -13.76 -8.89
N GLU A 143 0.92 -12.94 -9.94
CA GLU A 143 1.79 -13.07 -11.12
C GLU A 143 3.27 -12.89 -10.77
N LEU A 144 3.61 -11.85 -10.01
CA LEU A 144 4.98 -11.57 -9.58
C LEU A 144 5.54 -12.72 -8.73
N LEU A 145 4.77 -13.18 -7.74
CA LEU A 145 5.16 -14.31 -6.89
C LEU A 145 5.37 -15.57 -7.72
N SER A 146 4.49 -15.83 -8.68
CA SER A 146 4.59 -16.98 -9.59
C SER A 146 5.81 -16.89 -10.50
N GLN A 147 6.16 -15.70 -10.98
CA GLN A 147 7.36 -15.48 -11.79
C GLN A 147 8.64 -15.85 -11.03
N PHE A 148 8.72 -15.49 -9.75
CA PHE A 148 9.86 -15.81 -8.90
C PHE A 148 9.88 -17.27 -8.40
N ARG A 149 8.91 -18.11 -8.79
CA ARG A 149 9.00 -19.57 -8.62
C ARG A 149 9.88 -20.24 -9.65
N ASP A 150 10.08 -19.61 -10.81
CA ASP A 150 11.04 -20.07 -11.80
C ASP A 150 12.47 -19.75 -11.31
N GLU A 151 13.26 -20.79 -11.03
CA GLU A 151 14.65 -20.65 -10.58
C GLU A 151 15.55 -19.90 -11.58
N SER A 152 15.13 -19.82 -12.84
CA SER A 152 15.83 -19.04 -13.87
C SER A 152 15.53 -17.54 -13.83
N THR A 153 14.51 -17.10 -13.08
CA THR A 153 14.16 -15.68 -12.92
C THR A 153 15.20 -14.97 -12.04
N PRO A 154 15.96 -14.01 -12.59
CA PRO A 154 16.95 -13.28 -11.81
C PRO A 154 16.31 -12.19 -10.94
N TYR A 155 16.88 -11.98 -9.74
CA TYR A 155 16.59 -10.79 -8.94
C TYR A 155 17.38 -9.60 -9.46
N ALA A 156 16.82 -8.89 -10.44
CA ALA A 156 17.46 -7.70 -11.00
C ALA A 156 17.67 -6.62 -9.93
N SER A 157 18.85 -5.99 -9.92
CA SER A 157 19.19 -4.96 -8.91
C SER A 157 18.31 -3.71 -9.00
N ARG A 158 17.85 -3.35 -10.21
CA ARG A 158 17.03 -2.15 -10.47
C ARG A 158 15.98 -2.47 -11.55
N PRO A 159 14.94 -3.25 -11.22
CA PRO A 159 13.96 -3.72 -12.21
C PRO A 159 13.04 -2.61 -12.71
N HIS A 160 12.97 -1.47 -12.01
CA HIS A 160 12.02 -0.40 -12.31
C HIS A 160 12.71 0.92 -12.68
N PRO A 161 12.68 1.35 -13.96
CA PRO A 161 13.39 2.55 -14.43
C PRO A 161 13.01 3.85 -13.72
N ALA A 162 11.74 3.98 -13.29
CA ALA A 162 11.27 5.19 -12.60
C ALA A 162 11.94 5.46 -11.23
N PHE A 163 12.61 4.45 -10.66
CA PHE A 163 13.35 4.57 -9.39
C PHE A 163 14.87 4.53 -9.59
N MET A 164 15.35 4.64 -10.83
CA MET A 164 16.80 4.67 -11.10
C MET A 164 17.50 5.89 -10.48
N SER A 165 16.79 6.98 -10.19
CA SER A 165 17.35 8.13 -9.48
C SER A 165 17.53 7.91 -7.98
N ASP A 166 16.83 6.93 -7.40
CA ASP A 166 16.86 6.69 -5.97
C ASP A 166 18.14 5.93 -5.60
N ILE A 167 18.72 6.29 -4.45
CA ILE A 167 19.90 5.59 -3.92
C ILE A 167 19.38 4.41 -3.11
N GLY A 168 19.50 3.21 -3.67
CA GLY A 168 19.29 1.97 -2.95
C GLY A 168 20.45 1.69 -2.00
N ASP A 169 20.14 1.07 -0.86
CA ASP A 169 21.13 0.76 0.18
C ASP A 169 22.30 -0.06 -0.35
N TYR A 170 22.09 -0.87 -1.39
CA TYR A 170 23.10 -1.73 -2.01
C TYR A 170 23.69 -1.20 -3.32
N ASP A 171 23.33 0.01 -3.77
CA ASP A 171 23.85 0.58 -5.03
C ASP A 171 25.37 0.74 -5.04
N HIS A 172 25.96 0.91 -3.85
CA HIS A 172 27.40 0.97 -3.66
C HIS A 172 28.06 -0.39 -3.94
N LEU A 173 27.39 -1.51 -3.61
CA LEU A 173 27.86 -2.86 -3.95
C LEU A 173 27.66 -3.16 -5.44
N ALA A 174 26.54 -2.72 -6.01
CA ALA A 174 26.23 -2.89 -7.43
C ALA A 174 26.99 -1.91 -8.36
N ARG A 175 27.90 -1.10 -7.82
CA ARG A 175 28.74 -0.10 -8.53
C ARG A 175 27.94 0.81 -9.46
N VAL A 176 26.67 1.09 -9.13
CA VAL A 176 25.73 1.76 -10.04
C VAL A 176 26.22 3.15 -10.45
N LYS A 177 26.86 3.88 -9.53
CA LYS A 177 27.45 5.21 -9.80
C LYS A 177 28.54 5.19 -10.87
N GLU A 178 29.26 4.08 -11.03
CA GLU A 178 30.32 3.95 -12.01
C GLU A 178 29.75 3.66 -13.40
N TRP A 179 28.75 2.79 -13.49
CA TRP A 179 28.06 2.47 -14.74
C TRP A 179 27.19 3.63 -15.26
N MET A 180 26.55 4.39 -14.38
CA MET A 180 25.71 5.54 -14.78
C MET A 180 26.51 6.73 -15.30
N ARG A 181 27.82 6.84 -14.98
CA ARG A 181 28.69 7.92 -15.47
C ARG A 181 29.24 7.70 -16.89
N GLY A 182 29.04 6.53 -17.49
CA GLY A 182 29.55 6.19 -18.83
C GLY A 182 28.60 6.48 -20.00
N GLY A 183 27.37 6.96 -19.76
CA GLY A 183 26.33 7.14 -20.78
C GLY A 183 26.40 8.47 -21.54
N GLY A 184 27.57 8.89 -21.99
CA GLY A 184 27.76 10.12 -22.76
C GLY A 184 28.69 9.91 -23.94
N GLU A 185 28.19 9.28 -25.01
CA GLU A 185 28.73 9.48 -26.36
C GLU A 185 27.59 9.37 -27.38
N THR A 186 27.51 10.41 -28.21
CA THR A 186 26.49 10.69 -29.22
C THR A 186 26.46 9.66 -30.35
N ALA A 187 25.25 9.39 -30.86
CA ALA A 187 25.00 9.20 -32.29
C ALA A 187 23.99 10.26 -32.75
#